data_AF-X1T0U3-F1
#
_entry.id   AF-X1T0U3-F1
#
_cell.length_a   1.000
_cell.length_b   1.000
_cell.length_c   1.000
_cell.angle_alpha   90.00
_cell.angle_beta   90.00
_cell.angle_gamma   90.00
#
_symmetry.space_group_name_H-M   'P 1'
#
loop_
_entity.id
_entity.type
_entity.pdbx_description
1 polymer ?
#
loop_
_entity_poly.entity_id
_entity_poly.type
_entity_poly.pdbx_seq_one_letter_code
_entity_poly.pdbx_strand_id
1 'polypeptide(L)'
;YWAAHWALPSPQQGFEMLHRGVIDRSELDMLLRASDVMPFWRDKLTQIAYRTLTRVDIRRMYKQGVLDEREVFESYQDHGYSDENAERMAEFTVKQTLTSLSKFTSSDVIKAFTNRMIDKSEATFMLRDIGIRPEDANYIISTAEYKRLWAFTDDQIAGIRNLYKKRIYDENQASDKLARLNLPADQIAVLMQQWHYDKIEELDATWSTAQTLKFLKRKLISSERARQELNLNGYTDERINIYLRDMQWTPPPK
;
A
#
# COMPACT_ATOMS: atom_id res chain seq x y z
N TYR A 1 -23.49 -43.40 -61.38
CA TYR A 1 -22.35 -42.69 -60.75
C TYR A 1 -22.89 -41.47 -60.06
N TRP A 2 -22.88 -41.45 -58.72
CA TRP A 2 -23.30 -40.30 -57.93
C TRP A 2 -22.31 -39.16 -58.13
N ALA A 3 -22.82 -37.97 -58.47
CA ALA A 3 -22.04 -36.75 -58.52
C ALA A 3 -21.52 -36.44 -57.12
N ALA A 4 -20.24 -36.05 -57.02
CA ALA A 4 -19.65 -35.61 -55.76
C ALA A 4 -20.43 -34.40 -55.23
N HIS A 5 -21.04 -34.52 -54.05
CA HIS A 5 -21.58 -33.37 -53.33
C HIS A 5 -20.38 -32.61 -52.73
N TRP A 6 -20.18 -31.38 -53.19
CA TRP A 6 -19.25 -30.46 -52.53
C TRP A 6 -19.69 -30.25 -51.08
N ALA A 7 -18.75 -30.30 -50.14
CA ALA A 7 -19.02 -29.91 -48.76
C ALA A 7 -19.05 -28.37 -48.68
N LEU A 8 -20.18 -27.81 -48.27
CA LEU A 8 -20.32 -26.37 -48.08
C LEU A 8 -19.66 -25.92 -46.77
N PRO A 9 -19.16 -24.67 -46.69
CA PRO A 9 -18.76 -24.07 -45.41
C PRO A 9 -19.92 -24.06 -44.41
N SER A 10 -19.63 -24.19 -43.11
CA SER A 10 -20.65 -24.06 -42.07
C SER A 10 -21.12 -22.61 -41.91
N PRO A 11 -22.32 -22.37 -41.32
CA PRO A 11 -22.75 -21.01 -40.98
C PRO A 11 -21.74 -20.25 -40.11
N GLN A 12 -21.05 -20.93 -39.18
CA GLN A 12 -20.01 -20.31 -38.35
C GLN A 12 -18.79 -19.89 -39.18
N GLN A 13 -18.37 -20.70 -40.15
CA GLN A 13 -17.33 -20.31 -41.11
C GLN A 13 -17.80 -19.14 -41.97
N GLY A 14 -19.08 -19.13 -42.37
CA GLY A 14 -19.74 -17.99 -43.02
C GLY A 14 -19.63 -16.69 -42.23
N PHE A 15 -19.96 -16.73 -40.94
CA PHE A 15 -19.83 -15.56 -40.06
C PHE A 15 -18.38 -15.10 -39.92
N GLU A 16 -17.43 -16.02 -39.78
CA GLU A 16 -16.01 -15.66 -39.75
C GLU A 16 -15.54 -15.01 -41.07
N MET A 17 -15.96 -15.54 -42.21
CA MET A 17 -15.65 -14.95 -43.52
C MET A 17 -16.25 -13.54 -43.63
N LEU A 18 -17.49 -13.34 -43.16
CA LEU A 18 -18.13 -12.03 -43.10
C LEU A 18 -17.33 -11.04 -42.22
N HIS A 19 -16.97 -11.45 -40.99
CA HIS A 19 -16.22 -10.58 -40.06
C HIS A 19 -14.82 -10.21 -40.57
N ARG A 20 -14.20 -11.07 -41.38
CA ARG A 20 -12.90 -10.83 -41.99
C ARG A 20 -12.99 -10.07 -43.33
N GLY A 21 -14.20 -9.74 -43.78
CA GLY A 21 -14.44 -9.06 -45.06
C GLY A 21 -14.08 -9.90 -46.29
N VAL A 22 -14.05 -11.23 -46.15
CA VAL A 22 -13.78 -12.18 -47.25
C VAL A 22 -15.02 -12.38 -48.11
N ILE A 23 -16.20 -12.27 -47.51
CA ILE A 23 -17.50 -12.28 -48.19
C ILE A 23 -18.37 -11.13 -47.70
N ASP A 24 -19.36 -10.73 -48.50
CA ASP A 24 -20.38 -9.76 -48.11
C ASP A 24 -21.68 -10.42 -47.56
N ARG A 25 -22.67 -9.60 -47.20
CA ARG A 25 -23.96 -10.09 -46.67
C ARG A 25 -24.76 -10.90 -47.70
N SER A 26 -24.62 -10.60 -48.99
CA SER A 26 -25.36 -11.30 -50.05
C SER A 26 -24.79 -12.70 -50.28
N GLU A 27 -23.46 -12.83 -50.23
CA GLU A 27 -22.75 -14.10 -50.28
C GLU A 27 -23.02 -14.96 -49.03
N LEU A 28 -23.11 -14.33 -47.85
CA LEU A 28 -23.54 -15.02 -46.63
C LEU A 28 -25.00 -15.54 -46.74
N ASP A 29 -25.94 -14.73 -47.27
CA ASP A 29 -27.32 -15.20 -47.48
C ASP A 29 -27.38 -16.37 -48.46
N MET A 30 -26.55 -16.35 -49.52
CA MET A 30 -26.41 -17.46 -50.44
C MET A 30 -25.94 -18.74 -49.73
N LEU A 31 -24.94 -18.63 -48.86
CA LEU A 31 -24.44 -19.76 -48.06
C LEU A 31 -25.51 -20.30 -47.10
N LEU A 32 -26.22 -19.42 -46.38
CA LEU A 32 -27.29 -19.81 -45.46
C LEU A 32 -28.47 -20.44 -46.22
N ARG A 33 -28.77 -19.96 -47.42
CA ARG A 33 -29.78 -20.57 -48.32
C ARG A 33 -29.36 -21.97 -48.75
N ALA A 34 -28.12 -22.14 -49.18
CA ALA A 34 -27.59 -23.45 -49.59
C ALA A 34 -27.49 -24.44 -48.42
N SER A 35 -27.44 -23.93 -47.18
CA SER A 35 -27.47 -24.71 -45.94
C SER A 35 -28.90 -24.96 -45.41
N ASP A 36 -29.93 -24.73 -46.21
CA ASP A 36 -31.35 -24.91 -45.85
C ASP A 36 -31.83 -24.10 -44.62
N VAL A 37 -31.16 -22.98 -44.30
CA VAL A 37 -31.67 -22.05 -43.28
C VAL A 37 -32.90 -21.33 -43.84
N MET A 38 -34.02 -21.38 -43.10
CA MET A 38 -35.27 -20.74 -43.49
C MET A 38 -35.08 -19.23 -43.68
N PRO A 39 -35.64 -18.60 -44.73
CA PRO A 39 -35.46 -17.16 -45.00
C PRO A 39 -35.71 -16.24 -43.80
N PHE A 40 -36.70 -16.56 -42.97
CA PHE A 40 -37.02 -15.81 -41.75
C PHE A 40 -35.87 -15.71 -40.73
N TRP A 41 -35.02 -16.74 -40.65
CA TRP A 41 -33.93 -16.82 -39.66
C TRP A 41 -32.60 -16.24 -40.16
N ARG A 42 -32.40 -16.10 -41.47
CA ARG A 42 -31.09 -15.73 -42.03
C ARG A 42 -30.63 -14.34 -41.58
N ASP A 43 -31.51 -13.35 -41.68
CA ASP A 43 -31.20 -12.00 -41.24
C ASP A 43 -30.97 -11.93 -39.71
N LYS A 44 -31.81 -12.63 -38.93
CA LYS A 44 -31.67 -12.69 -37.47
C LYS A 44 -30.33 -13.31 -37.02
N LEU A 45 -29.94 -14.42 -37.66
CA LEU A 45 -28.65 -15.06 -37.42
C LEU A 45 -27.48 -14.17 -37.84
N THR A 46 -27.64 -13.40 -38.92
CA THR A 46 -26.63 -12.45 -39.39
C THR A 46 -26.45 -11.28 -38.43
N GLN A 47 -27.54 -10.77 -37.81
CA GLN A 47 -27.47 -9.67 -36.85
C GLN A 47 -26.69 -10.05 -35.59
N ILE A 48 -26.83 -11.29 -35.10
CA ILE A 48 -26.09 -11.78 -33.92
C ILE A 48 -24.71 -12.36 -34.25
N ALA A 49 -24.25 -12.24 -35.50
CA ALA A 49 -22.92 -12.74 -35.89
C ALA A 49 -21.82 -11.90 -35.23
N TYR A 50 -22.02 -10.59 -35.11
CA TYR A 50 -21.04 -9.66 -34.55
C TYR A 50 -20.91 -9.82 -33.03
N ARG A 51 -19.71 -9.56 -32.52
CA ARG A 51 -19.46 -9.54 -31.08
C ARG A 51 -20.14 -8.34 -30.45
N THR A 52 -20.77 -8.56 -29.30
CA THR A 52 -21.24 -7.49 -28.43
C THR A 52 -20.04 -6.80 -27.78
N LEU A 53 -20.22 -5.54 -27.35
CA LEU A 53 -19.19 -4.83 -26.57
C LEU A 53 -18.81 -5.66 -25.35
N THR A 54 -17.55 -5.66 -24.91
CA THR A 54 -17.23 -6.39 -23.67
C THR A 54 -17.69 -5.58 -22.46
N ARG A 55 -18.00 -6.24 -21.33
CA ARG A 55 -18.29 -5.55 -20.05
C ARG A 55 -17.20 -4.54 -19.66
N VAL A 56 -15.94 -4.78 -20.03
CA VAL A 56 -14.83 -3.86 -19.76
C VAL A 56 -14.93 -2.63 -20.66
N ASP A 57 -15.18 -2.83 -21.96
CA ASP A 57 -15.29 -1.74 -22.92
C ASP A 57 -16.53 -0.89 -22.67
N ILE A 58 -17.67 -1.48 -22.29
CA ILE A 58 -18.86 -0.74 -21.86
C ILE A 58 -18.51 0.28 -20.78
N ARG A 59 -17.83 -0.15 -19.70
CA ARG A 59 -17.45 0.75 -18.61
C ARG A 59 -16.45 1.81 -19.04
N ARG A 60 -15.50 1.47 -19.90
CA ARG A 60 -14.50 2.43 -20.42
C ARG A 60 -15.17 3.46 -21.33
N MET A 61 -16.04 3.03 -22.23
CA MET A 61 -16.76 3.89 -23.16
C MET A 61 -17.70 4.85 -22.42
N TYR A 62 -18.43 4.37 -21.41
CA TYR A 62 -19.21 5.24 -20.53
C TYR A 62 -18.33 6.26 -19.81
N LYS A 63 -17.20 5.82 -19.22
CA LYS A 63 -16.24 6.72 -18.56
C LYS A 63 -15.68 7.81 -19.50
N GLN A 64 -15.57 7.54 -20.79
CA GLN A 64 -15.12 8.49 -21.81
C GLN A 64 -16.27 9.30 -22.44
N GLY A 65 -17.53 9.08 -22.01
CA GLY A 65 -18.71 9.76 -22.57
C GLY A 65 -19.10 9.29 -23.98
N VAL A 66 -18.62 8.12 -24.40
CA VAL A 66 -19.00 7.51 -25.69
C VAL A 66 -20.35 6.80 -25.61
N LEU A 67 -20.68 6.25 -24.44
CA LEU A 67 -22.01 5.69 -24.14
C LEU A 67 -22.70 6.56 -23.10
N ASP A 68 -24.01 6.75 -23.26
CA ASP A 68 -24.89 7.25 -22.20
C ASP A 68 -25.39 6.11 -21.28
N GLU A 69 -26.15 6.45 -20.22
CA GLU A 69 -26.67 5.46 -19.26
C GLU A 69 -27.61 4.43 -19.89
N ARG A 70 -28.43 4.85 -20.86
CA ARG A 70 -29.37 3.98 -21.58
C ARG A 70 -28.61 3.03 -22.50
N GLU A 71 -27.59 3.51 -23.20
CA GLU A 71 -26.75 2.70 -24.08
C GLU A 71 -25.90 1.68 -23.29
N VAL A 72 -25.49 2.02 -22.06
CA VAL A 72 -24.88 1.05 -21.13
C VAL A 72 -25.86 -0.05 -20.75
N PHE A 73 -27.11 0.31 -20.41
CA PHE A 73 -28.17 -0.64 -20.11
C PHE A 73 -28.42 -1.60 -21.30
N GLU A 74 -28.63 -1.05 -22.50
CA GLU A 74 -28.84 -1.83 -23.73
C GLU A 74 -27.65 -2.76 -24.03
N SER A 75 -26.41 -2.28 -23.83
CA SER A 75 -25.21 -3.10 -24.00
C SER A 75 -25.13 -4.28 -23.02
N TYR A 76 -25.73 -4.17 -21.82
CA TYR A 76 -25.86 -5.31 -20.91
C TYR A 76 -27.01 -6.25 -21.31
N GLN A 77 -28.11 -5.74 -21.88
CA GLN A 77 -29.14 -6.61 -22.47
C GLN A 77 -28.58 -7.45 -23.62
N ASP A 78 -27.68 -6.90 -24.44
CA ASP A 78 -26.98 -7.63 -25.51
C ASP A 78 -26.15 -8.82 -24.99
N HIS A 79 -25.73 -8.80 -23.72
CA HIS A 79 -25.08 -9.94 -23.06
C HIS A 79 -26.05 -11.00 -22.54
N GLY A 80 -27.36 -10.77 -22.67
CA GLY A 80 -28.40 -11.65 -22.15
C GLY A 80 -28.73 -11.45 -20.67
N TYR A 81 -28.36 -10.31 -20.06
CA TYR A 81 -28.89 -9.96 -18.74
C TYR A 81 -30.38 -9.67 -18.82
N SER A 82 -31.14 -10.07 -17.79
CA SER A 82 -32.53 -9.60 -17.61
C SER A 82 -32.56 -8.09 -17.40
N ASP A 83 -33.67 -7.43 -17.73
CA ASP A 83 -33.83 -5.98 -17.57
C ASP A 83 -33.43 -5.50 -16.17
N GLU A 84 -33.90 -6.18 -15.12
CA GLU A 84 -33.54 -5.88 -13.73
C GLU A 84 -32.02 -5.93 -13.48
N ASN A 85 -31.32 -6.90 -14.06
CA ASN A 85 -29.88 -7.04 -13.88
C ASN A 85 -29.08 -6.12 -14.80
N ALA A 86 -29.57 -5.83 -16.00
CA ALA A 86 -29.01 -4.83 -16.89
C ALA A 86 -29.09 -3.44 -16.26
N GLU A 87 -30.20 -3.10 -15.61
CA GLU A 87 -30.40 -1.85 -14.87
C GLU A 87 -29.42 -1.74 -13.70
N ARG A 88 -29.31 -2.79 -12.87
CA ARG A 88 -28.29 -2.86 -11.80
C ARG A 88 -26.86 -2.69 -12.30
N MET A 89 -26.54 -3.29 -13.44
CA MET A 89 -25.20 -3.21 -14.04
C MET A 89 -24.93 -1.82 -14.63
N ALA A 90 -25.94 -1.16 -15.20
CA ALA A 90 -25.86 0.20 -15.66
C ALA A 90 -25.64 1.17 -14.48
N GLU A 91 -26.50 1.10 -13.45
CA GLU A 91 -26.34 1.89 -12.23
C GLU A 91 -24.96 1.71 -11.59
N PHE A 92 -24.48 0.47 -11.51
CA PHE A 92 -23.14 0.18 -10.99
C PHE A 92 -22.06 0.88 -11.80
N THR A 93 -22.16 0.85 -13.13
CA THR A 93 -21.21 1.48 -14.05
C THR A 93 -21.21 3.00 -13.88
N VAL A 94 -22.39 3.62 -13.74
CA VAL A 94 -22.55 5.05 -13.46
C VAL A 94 -21.89 5.42 -12.13
N LYS A 95 -22.28 4.74 -11.05
CA LYS A 95 -21.77 4.98 -9.68
C LYS A 95 -20.25 4.81 -9.62
N GLN A 96 -19.71 3.74 -10.19
CA GLN A 96 -18.27 3.51 -10.24
C GLN A 96 -17.52 4.61 -10.99
N THR A 97 -18.08 5.11 -12.08
CA THR A 97 -17.46 6.19 -12.86
C THR A 97 -17.43 7.49 -12.08
N LEU A 98 -18.54 7.87 -11.44
CA LEU A 98 -18.64 9.05 -10.58
C LEU A 98 -17.65 8.99 -9.40
N THR A 99 -17.57 7.85 -8.71
CA THR A 99 -16.56 7.63 -7.66
C THR A 99 -15.14 7.83 -8.21
N SER A 100 -14.83 7.35 -9.42
CA SER A 100 -13.51 7.53 -10.02
C SER A 100 -13.20 8.96 -10.46
N LEU A 101 -14.22 9.82 -10.61
CA LEU A 101 -14.06 11.24 -10.92
C LEU A 101 -13.88 12.08 -9.65
N SER A 102 -14.33 11.59 -8.49
CA SER A 102 -13.98 12.21 -7.21
C SER A 102 -12.46 12.17 -7.05
N LYS A 103 -11.83 13.34 -6.93
CA LYS A 103 -10.36 13.46 -6.86
C LYS A 103 -9.77 12.88 -5.58
N PHE A 104 -10.60 12.61 -4.58
CA PHE A 104 -10.19 12.13 -3.28
C PHE A 104 -10.45 10.64 -3.17
N THR A 105 -9.41 9.87 -2.89
CA THR A 105 -9.59 8.48 -2.48
C THR A 105 -9.98 8.41 -1.01
N SER A 106 -10.50 7.26 -0.56
CA SER A 106 -10.71 7.01 0.87
C SER A 106 -9.42 7.20 1.69
N SER A 107 -8.27 6.84 1.12
CA SER A 107 -6.96 7.06 1.75
C SER A 107 -6.65 8.53 1.94
N ASP A 108 -6.98 9.38 0.96
CA ASP A 108 -6.75 10.83 1.04
C ASP A 108 -7.63 11.46 2.12
N VAL A 109 -8.91 11.05 2.20
CA VAL A 109 -9.83 11.51 3.25
C VAL A 109 -9.33 11.09 4.64
N ILE A 110 -8.91 9.83 4.80
CA ILE A 110 -8.35 9.33 6.07
C ILE A 110 -7.10 10.11 6.46
N LYS A 111 -6.17 10.37 5.52
CA LYS A 111 -4.95 11.15 5.79
C LYS A 111 -5.27 12.57 6.23
N ALA A 112 -6.20 13.24 5.54
CA ALA A 112 -6.63 14.59 5.90
C ALA A 112 -7.24 14.60 7.31
N PHE A 113 -8.07 13.60 7.64
CA PHE A 113 -8.67 13.46 8.97
C PHE A 113 -7.62 13.19 10.06
N THR A 114 -6.71 12.23 9.85
CA THR A 114 -5.67 11.90 10.84
C THR A 114 -4.72 13.07 11.09
N ASN A 115 -4.47 13.89 10.06
CA ASN A 115 -3.63 15.09 10.13
C ASN A 115 -4.38 16.34 10.62
N ARG A 116 -5.64 16.20 11.08
CA ARG A 116 -6.49 17.31 11.57
C ARG A 116 -6.76 18.41 10.55
N MET A 117 -6.68 18.09 9.26
CA MET A 117 -7.02 19.03 8.18
C MET A 117 -8.53 19.15 7.98
N ILE A 118 -9.27 18.09 8.31
CA ILE A 118 -10.73 18.01 8.28
C ILE A 118 -11.24 17.38 9.56
N ASP A 119 -12.49 17.67 9.91
CA ASP A 119 -13.14 17.07 11.07
C ASP A 119 -13.85 15.74 10.75
N LYS A 120 -14.45 15.12 11.77
CA LYS A 120 -15.19 13.86 11.64
C LYS A 120 -16.42 13.98 10.74
N SER A 121 -17.13 15.10 10.79
CA SER A 121 -18.33 15.36 9.99
C SER A 121 -17.95 15.47 8.51
N GLU A 122 -16.92 16.27 8.20
CA GLU A 122 -16.38 16.46 6.85
C GLU A 122 -15.83 15.15 6.28
N ALA A 123 -15.06 14.39 7.08
CA ALA A 123 -14.56 13.08 6.66
C ALA A 123 -15.71 12.11 6.34
N THR A 124 -16.78 12.11 7.16
CA THR A 124 -17.96 11.25 6.91
C THR A 124 -18.66 11.65 5.62
N PHE A 125 -18.83 12.96 5.38
CA PHE A 125 -19.43 13.49 4.17
C PHE A 125 -18.62 13.10 2.93
N MET A 126 -17.30 13.30 2.95
CA MET A 126 -16.41 12.97 1.84
C MET A 126 -16.38 11.47 1.54
N LEU A 127 -16.35 10.60 2.57
CA LEU A 127 -16.40 9.15 2.35
C LEU A 127 -17.73 8.74 1.68
N ARG A 128 -18.84 9.36 2.07
CA ARG A 128 -20.16 9.12 1.43
C ARG A 128 -20.20 9.61 -0.01
N ASP A 129 -19.62 10.78 -0.29
CA ASP A 129 -19.55 11.36 -1.63
C ASP A 129 -18.80 10.45 -2.61
N ILE A 130 -17.75 9.76 -2.13
CA ILE A 130 -17.02 8.77 -2.94
C ILE A 130 -17.69 7.38 -2.97
N GLY A 131 -18.90 7.24 -2.41
CA GLY A 131 -19.72 6.04 -2.49
C GLY A 131 -19.51 5.01 -1.37
N ILE A 132 -18.84 5.36 -0.28
CA ILE A 132 -18.73 4.50 0.90
C ILE A 132 -20.03 4.55 1.69
N ARG A 133 -20.50 3.38 2.13
CA ARG A 133 -21.75 3.28 2.88
C ARG A 133 -21.61 3.95 4.25
N PRO A 134 -22.69 4.53 4.81
CA PRO A 134 -22.62 5.23 6.10
C PRO A 134 -22.04 4.39 7.25
N GLU A 135 -22.40 3.10 7.31
CA GLU A 135 -21.90 2.14 8.29
C GLU A 135 -20.38 1.94 8.18
N ASP A 136 -19.88 1.80 6.95
CA ASP A 136 -18.45 1.61 6.66
C ASP A 136 -17.66 2.90 6.94
N ALA A 137 -18.21 4.07 6.58
CA ALA A 137 -17.58 5.36 6.83
C ALA A 137 -17.35 5.59 8.34
N ASN A 138 -18.33 5.27 9.17
CA ASN A 138 -18.21 5.36 10.62
C ASN A 138 -17.13 4.40 11.17
N TYR A 139 -17.08 3.17 10.66
CA TYR A 139 -16.06 2.20 11.05
C TYR A 139 -14.64 2.64 10.62
N ILE A 140 -14.49 3.15 9.40
CA ILE A 140 -13.22 3.67 8.87
C ILE A 140 -12.70 4.82 9.74
N ILE A 141 -13.57 5.79 10.04
CA ILE A 141 -13.19 6.98 10.82
C ILE A 141 -12.82 6.59 12.25
N SER A 142 -13.60 5.72 12.89
CA SER A 142 -13.29 5.27 14.26
C SER A 142 -11.95 4.51 14.31
N THR A 143 -11.68 3.64 13.33
CA THR A 143 -10.40 2.95 13.20
C THR A 143 -9.23 3.93 13.00
N ALA A 144 -9.41 4.95 12.15
CA ALA A 144 -8.41 5.99 11.95
C ALA A 144 -8.13 6.80 13.22
N GLU A 145 -9.17 7.08 14.01
CA GLU A 145 -9.06 7.76 15.29
C GLU A 145 -8.29 6.92 16.33
N TYR A 146 -8.57 5.62 16.43
CA TYR A 146 -7.79 4.72 17.29
C TYR A 146 -6.32 4.68 16.89
N LYS A 147 -6.02 4.55 15.59
CA LYS A 147 -4.64 4.55 15.09
C LYS A 147 -3.93 5.87 15.38
N ARG A 148 -4.62 7.00 15.27
CA ARG A 148 -4.08 8.32 15.64
C ARG A 148 -3.76 8.40 17.12
N LEU A 149 -4.64 7.88 17.99
CA LEU A 149 -4.39 7.83 19.43
C LEU A 149 -3.19 6.94 19.76
N TRP A 150 -3.06 5.78 19.11
CA TRP A 150 -1.90 4.89 19.28
C TRP A 150 -0.61 5.56 18.86
N ALA A 151 -0.57 6.17 17.67
CA ALA A 151 0.61 6.89 17.19
C ALA A 151 1.02 8.02 18.15
N PHE A 152 0.06 8.76 18.69
CA PHE A 152 0.34 9.79 19.69
C PHE A 152 0.95 9.21 20.97
N THR A 153 0.41 8.09 21.48
CA THR A 153 0.97 7.39 22.64
C THR A 153 2.38 6.87 22.35
N ASP A 154 2.62 6.30 21.17
CA ASP A 154 3.95 5.84 20.75
C ASP A 154 4.97 6.99 20.70
N ASP A 155 4.57 8.17 20.20
CA ASP A 155 5.42 9.37 20.22
C ASP A 155 5.75 9.82 21.65
N GLN A 156 4.79 9.75 22.59
CA GLN A 156 5.03 10.04 24.00
C GLN A 156 6.00 9.04 24.63
N ILE A 157 5.81 7.74 24.36
CA ILE A 157 6.71 6.66 24.81
C ILE A 157 8.13 6.90 24.28
N ALA A 158 8.28 7.23 23.00
CA ALA A 158 9.58 7.54 22.39
C ALA A 158 10.24 8.77 23.03
N GLY A 159 9.46 9.81 23.34
CA GLY A 159 9.94 10.98 24.09
C GLY A 159 10.46 10.63 25.48
N ILE A 160 9.72 9.81 26.23
CA ILE A 160 10.12 9.35 27.57
C ILE A 160 11.38 8.48 27.49
N ARG A 161 11.46 7.54 26.53
CA ARG A 161 12.65 6.72 26.27
C ARG A 161 13.88 7.60 26.06
N ASN A 162 13.77 8.62 25.22
CA ASN A 162 14.88 9.53 24.93
C ASN A 162 15.38 10.29 26.17
N LEU A 163 14.46 10.73 27.04
CA LEU A 163 14.80 11.41 28.29
C LEU A 163 15.44 10.46 29.33
N TYR A 164 14.95 9.21 29.40
CA TYR A 164 15.55 8.16 30.23
C TYR A 164 16.96 7.79 29.77
N LYS A 165 17.16 7.58 28.46
CA LYS A 165 18.49 7.30 27.86
C LYS A 165 19.49 8.41 28.16
N LYS A 166 19.06 9.68 28.05
CA LYS A 166 19.88 10.87 28.38
C LYS A 166 20.09 11.09 29.89
N ARG A 167 19.64 10.18 30.76
CA ARG A 167 19.72 10.27 32.23
C ARG A 167 19.02 11.50 32.81
N ILE A 168 18.12 12.14 32.06
CA ILE A 168 17.25 13.22 32.57
C ILE A 168 16.16 12.60 33.45
N TYR A 169 15.68 11.41 33.09
CA TYR A 169 14.82 10.60 33.93
C TYR A 169 15.57 9.39 34.50
N ASP A 170 15.36 9.15 35.79
CA ASP A 170 15.66 7.85 36.40
C ASP A 170 14.56 6.81 36.10
N GLU A 171 14.75 5.58 36.57
CA GLU A 171 13.84 4.46 36.30
C GLU A 171 12.44 4.67 36.89
N ASN A 172 12.37 5.23 38.11
CA ASN A 172 11.10 5.52 38.77
C ASN A 172 10.35 6.64 38.02
N GLN A 173 11.05 7.71 37.65
CA GLN A 173 10.48 8.82 36.90
C GLN A 173 9.98 8.40 35.52
N ALA A 174 10.73 7.58 34.79
CA ALA A 174 10.32 7.06 33.49
C ALA A 174 9.07 6.15 33.62
N SER A 175 9.07 5.24 34.59
CA SER A 175 7.94 4.35 34.88
C SER A 175 6.68 5.14 35.27
N ASP A 176 6.80 6.15 36.12
CA ASP A 176 5.69 7.03 36.52
C ASP A 176 5.11 7.80 35.33
N LYS A 177 5.95 8.27 34.39
CA LYS A 177 5.51 8.96 33.19
C LYS A 177 4.79 8.02 32.23
N LEU A 178 5.27 6.79 32.06
CA LEU A 178 4.60 5.76 31.27
C LEU A 178 3.25 5.35 31.88
N ALA A 179 3.17 5.23 33.20
CA ALA A 179 1.91 4.91 33.90
C ALA A 179 0.84 5.98 33.66
N ARG A 180 1.22 7.26 33.55
CA ARG A 180 0.28 8.36 33.23
C ARG A 180 -0.27 8.30 31.80
N LEU A 181 0.32 7.49 30.91
CA LEU A 181 -0.23 7.19 29.59
C LEU A 181 -1.28 6.05 29.63
N ASN A 182 -1.65 5.58 30.84
CA ASN A 182 -2.55 4.45 31.06
C ASN A 182 -2.07 3.13 30.44
N LEU A 183 -0.75 2.94 30.35
CA LEU A 183 -0.17 1.68 29.89
C LEU A 183 -0.30 0.59 30.97
N PRO A 184 -0.60 -0.66 30.60
CA PRO A 184 -0.54 -1.81 31.50
C PRO A 184 0.82 -1.96 32.20
N ALA A 185 0.82 -2.38 33.46
CA ALA A 185 2.03 -2.47 34.28
C ALA A 185 3.08 -3.45 33.71
N ASP A 186 2.63 -4.55 33.12
CA ASP A 186 3.46 -5.53 32.40
C ASP A 186 4.12 -4.90 31.16
N GLN A 187 3.39 -4.10 30.39
CA GLN A 187 3.95 -3.37 29.25
C GLN A 187 5.03 -2.38 29.69
N ILE A 188 4.81 -1.65 30.80
CA ILE A 188 5.80 -0.73 31.36
C ILE A 188 7.07 -1.49 31.76
N ALA A 189 6.93 -2.63 32.45
CA ALA A 189 8.08 -3.46 32.84
C ALA A 189 8.90 -3.93 31.62
N VAL A 190 8.22 -4.36 30.55
CA VAL A 190 8.88 -4.75 29.28
C VAL A 190 9.62 -3.57 28.66
N LEU A 191 9.00 -2.39 28.56
CA LEU A 191 9.65 -1.19 28.02
C LEU A 191 10.87 -0.79 28.84
N MET A 192 10.76 -0.78 30.17
CA MET A 192 11.88 -0.42 31.05
C MET A 192 13.02 -1.43 30.97
N GLN A 193 12.73 -2.72 30.86
CA GLN A 193 13.74 -3.75 30.64
C GLN A 193 14.47 -3.56 29.30
N GLN A 194 13.73 -3.28 28.22
CA GLN A 194 14.33 -2.97 26.91
C GLN A 194 15.23 -1.74 26.99
N TRP A 195 14.76 -0.66 27.61
CA TRP A 195 15.49 0.60 27.69
C TRP A 195 16.71 0.53 28.61
N HIS A 196 16.70 -0.35 29.61
CA HIS A 196 17.87 -0.61 30.46
C HIS A 196 19.06 -1.06 29.62
N TYR A 197 18.83 -2.00 28.69
CA TYR A 197 19.88 -2.46 27.76
C TYR A 197 20.26 -1.39 26.73
N ASP A 198 19.28 -0.64 26.18
CA ASP A 198 19.57 0.48 25.27
C ASP A 198 20.43 1.57 25.93
N LYS A 199 20.21 1.81 27.22
CA LYS A 199 20.96 2.76 28.04
C LYS A 199 22.37 2.24 28.33
N ILE A 200 22.53 0.92 28.46
CA ILE A 200 23.82 0.25 28.66
C ILE A 200 24.67 0.25 27.38
N GLU A 201 24.09 0.07 26.20
CA GLU A 201 24.85 0.16 24.95
C GLU A 201 25.40 1.58 24.67
N GLU A 202 24.74 2.63 25.17
CA GLU A 202 25.27 4.00 25.14
C GLU A 202 26.27 4.31 26.30
N LEU A 203 26.63 3.34 27.16
CA LEU A 203 27.57 3.51 28.29
C LEU A 203 29.03 3.54 27.87
N ASP A 204 29.41 4.58 27.14
CA ASP A 204 30.57 5.41 27.49
C ASP A 204 30.77 6.31 26.29
N ALA A 205 30.59 7.63 26.48
CA ALA A 205 31.33 8.54 25.63
C ALA A 205 32.80 8.23 25.92
N THR A 206 33.38 7.33 25.13
CA THR A 206 34.76 6.92 25.29
C THR A 206 35.59 8.20 25.23
N TRP A 207 36.61 8.28 26.08
CA TRP A 207 37.59 9.32 25.86
C TRP A 207 38.20 9.08 24.49
N SER A 208 38.32 10.13 23.69
CA SER A 208 39.08 10.04 22.44
C SER A 208 40.48 9.48 22.75
N THR A 209 41.10 8.77 21.80
CA THR A 209 42.48 8.24 21.95
C THR A 209 43.44 9.28 22.54
N ALA A 210 43.34 10.54 22.10
CA ALA A 210 44.15 11.64 22.62
C ALA A 210 43.86 11.99 24.09
N GLN A 211 42.60 12.01 24.51
CA GLN A 211 42.21 12.24 25.91
C GLN A 211 42.69 11.09 26.81
N THR A 212 42.48 9.84 26.38
CA THR A 212 42.91 8.64 27.12
C THR A 212 44.42 8.65 27.34
N LEU A 213 45.22 8.87 26.30
CA LEU A 213 46.68 8.94 26.41
C LEU A 213 47.14 10.14 27.25
N LYS A 214 46.47 11.29 27.13
CA LYS A 214 46.75 12.47 27.97
C LYS A 214 46.49 12.21 29.45
N PHE A 215 45.39 11.55 29.79
CA PHE A 215 45.05 11.20 31.19
C PHE A 215 46.01 10.17 31.76
N LEU A 216 46.41 9.18 30.96
CA LEU A 216 47.43 8.21 31.35
C LEU A 216 48.78 8.90 31.61
N LYS A 217 49.25 9.77 30.69
CA LYS A 217 50.50 10.53 30.85
C LYS A 217 50.50 11.38 32.13
N ARG A 218 49.34 11.96 32.47
CA ARG A 218 49.13 12.76 33.69
C ARG A 218 48.90 11.91 34.95
N LYS A 219 48.94 10.57 34.84
CA LYS A 219 48.66 9.63 35.94
C LYS A 219 47.27 9.81 36.58
N LEU A 220 46.30 10.32 35.82
CA LEU A 220 44.91 10.47 36.26
C LEU A 220 44.13 9.14 36.16
N ILE A 221 44.62 8.19 35.37
CA ILE A 221 44.06 6.85 35.18
C ILE A 221 45.19 5.81 35.13
N SER A 222 44.88 4.55 35.45
CA SER A 222 45.83 3.44 35.37
C SER A 222 46.05 2.96 33.93
N SER A 223 47.15 2.23 33.70
CA SER A 223 47.43 1.57 32.42
C SER A 223 46.32 0.59 32.02
N GLU A 224 45.77 -0.14 32.99
CA GLU A 224 44.66 -1.07 32.80
C GLU A 224 43.38 -0.35 32.39
N ARG A 225 43.07 0.81 33.01
CA ARG A 225 41.91 1.62 32.61
C ARG A 225 42.11 2.22 31.22
N ALA A 226 43.31 2.69 30.90
CA ALA A 226 43.62 3.19 29.56
C ALA A 226 43.49 2.09 28.47
N ARG A 227 43.87 0.83 28.78
CA ARG A 227 43.65 -0.32 27.88
C ARG A 227 42.17 -0.56 27.62
N GLN A 228 41.33 -0.53 28.66
CA GLN A 228 39.87 -0.69 28.52
C GLN A 228 39.27 0.39 27.61
N GLU A 229 39.63 1.66 27.82
CA GLU A 229 39.15 2.79 27.01
C GLU A 229 39.60 2.71 25.54
N LEU A 230 40.84 2.28 25.28
CA LEU A 230 41.30 2.09 23.90
C LEU A 230 40.66 0.86 23.23
N ASN A 231 40.30 -0.17 24.00
CA ASN A 231 39.55 -1.31 23.48
C ASN A 231 38.11 -0.89 23.11
N LEU A 232 37.44 -0.10 23.96
CA LEU A 232 36.12 0.48 23.68
C LEU A 232 36.14 1.41 22.44
N ASN A 233 37.28 2.07 22.16
CA ASN A 233 37.50 2.84 20.92
C ASN A 233 37.80 1.98 19.68
N GLY A 234 37.78 0.65 19.80
CA GLY A 234 37.95 -0.30 18.68
C GLY A 234 39.39 -0.68 18.34
N TYR A 235 40.38 -0.43 19.22
CA TYR A 235 41.77 -0.86 18.98
C TYR A 235 42.02 -2.31 19.43
N THR A 236 42.82 -3.04 18.65
CA THR A 236 43.31 -4.37 19.01
C THR A 236 44.43 -4.30 20.06
N ASP A 237 44.64 -5.37 20.83
CA ASP A 237 45.68 -5.42 21.88
C ASP A 237 47.08 -5.08 21.36
N GLU A 238 47.40 -5.48 20.13
CA GLU A 238 48.66 -5.13 19.46
C GLU A 238 48.82 -3.61 19.31
N ARG A 239 47.79 -2.93 18.80
CA ARG A 239 47.80 -1.46 18.61
C ARG A 239 47.82 -0.72 19.94
N ILE A 240 47.10 -1.21 20.94
CA ILE A 240 47.10 -0.66 22.30
C ILE A 240 48.50 -0.75 22.90
N ASN A 241 49.19 -1.89 22.74
CA ASN A 241 50.56 -2.06 23.22
C ASN A 241 51.55 -1.07 22.58
N ILE A 242 51.37 -0.72 21.30
CA ILE A 242 52.19 0.29 20.60
C ILE A 242 52.00 1.66 21.26
N TYR A 243 50.75 2.11 21.46
CA TYR A 243 50.47 3.39 22.12
C TYR A 243 51.05 3.48 23.54
N LEU A 244 50.98 2.39 24.30
CA LEU A 244 51.53 2.35 25.65
C LEU A 244 53.06 2.37 25.67
N ARG A 245 53.71 1.73 24.69
CA ARG A 245 55.18 1.78 24.54
C ARG A 245 55.68 3.15 24.10
N ASP A 246 55.01 3.77 23.13
CA ASP A 246 55.31 5.13 22.69
C ASP A 246 55.23 6.13 23.86
N MET A 247 54.26 5.92 24.77
CA MET A 247 54.11 6.75 25.96
C MET A 247 55.25 6.63 26.98
N GLN A 248 55.97 5.51 27.00
CA GLN A 248 57.14 5.28 27.86
C GLN A 248 58.45 5.64 27.16
N TRP A 249 58.42 5.92 25.86
CA TRP A 249 59.59 6.26 25.09
C TRP A 249 60.09 7.65 25.46
N THR A 250 61.39 7.73 25.76
CA THR A 250 62.10 9.00 25.97
C THR A 250 63.13 9.17 24.87
N PRO A 251 63.19 10.34 24.21
CA PRO A 251 64.17 10.58 23.16
C PRO A 251 65.58 10.51 23.76
N PRO A 252 66.55 9.92 23.05
CA PRO A 252 67.93 9.90 23.51
C PRO A 252 68.45 11.34 23.69
N PRO A 253 69.30 11.58 24.70
CA PRO A 253 69.88 12.91 24.93
C PRO A 253 70.62 13.38 23.68
N LYS A 254 70.41 14.65 23.30
CA LYS A 254 71.06 15.31 22.16
C LYS A 254 72.55 15.51 22.41
#